data_AF-A0A9D0IDV4-F1
#
_entry.id   AF-A0A9D0IDV4-F1
#
_cell.length_a   1.000
_cell.length_b   1.000
_cell.length_c   1.000
_cell.angle_alpha   90.00
_cell.angle_beta   90.00
_cell.angle_gamma   90.00
#
_symmetry.space_group_name_H-M   'P 1'
#
loop_
_entity.id
_entity.type
_entity.pdbx_description
1 polymer ?
#
loop_
_entity_poly.entity_id
_entity_poly.type
_entity_poly.pdbx_seq_one_letter_code
_entity_poly.pdbx_strand_id
1 'polypeptide(L)'
;MDASGDGAGESAGSRLLHRRPSPDDGSGGRGVREGGQGGRGSGQADRQHPGSAGGAGRPGDRGRGDTDALRDVSPTAAQSEHLAPLPSPLTDGPIEVGGGTTMSFWKRLMGGGSDVGPVPLPREWATGARTFVDRIAPSDLDATAPDVLTMHQEGAYIRLWWIEDLPMEMVFEGIDPILHFPARITHSFTVEPIPITEAKQALKSQRVAGHSAVLTRLSQKRLVDYDQVADLSSVEEEIKRLQLAGQIPLRLYWTIGLFASSPDELEDLTKKLEDLLLVADLTYHRATWRQEQAFRSLAPVGINFLGEWRNVNADTMAVLYPFSRRSRYDPDGIPYGIDRDSGAWVILNDWALPTNSNALILGEMGSGKSMFLKWKALWHVLLGERVFIVDLEGEFRPLADLLGVDYVDLGITADAKVNVLNLNADDPEGFYSGAQDLVGWVRMAAGGLTPAEENALLRAYTRVMREAGVVEEEPTTWRISPDAMPTLRDVYTALVVDERAAARDVAERIEQFAVGMYARAFSARTTLDPRGRLVIFGMDRVQDERLKSLRMRQVISFIWGRMAGQIVPTVVMVDEAWHWLRHNRAAEDLEAIARRFRKRQGSLQL
;
A
#
# COMPACT_ATOMS: atom_id res chain seq x y z
N MET A 1 50.60 -12.53 37.42
CA MET A 1 50.44 -11.09 37.75
C MET A 1 49.21 -10.58 37.01
N ASP A 2 47.99 -11.02 37.32
CA ASP A 2 47.28 -11.24 38.60
C ASP A 2 46.45 -10.03 39.03
N ALA A 3 45.19 -10.33 39.37
CA ALA A 3 44.23 -9.57 40.16
C ALA A 3 43.73 -8.21 39.59
N SER A 4 42.43 -7.87 39.52
CA SER A 4 41.22 -8.21 40.30
C SER A 4 41.11 -7.54 41.68
N GLY A 5 39.96 -6.91 41.97
CA GLY A 5 39.69 -6.12 43.17
C GLY A 5 38.96 -4.83 42.77
N ASP A 6 37.63 -4.74 42.68
CA ASP A 6 36.55 -5.20 43.57
C ASP A 6 36.44 -4.37 44.88
N GLY A 7 35.24 -3.92 45.19
CA GLY A 7 35.01 -2.86 46.20
C GLY A 7 33.56 -2.39 46.29
N ALA A 8 32.74 -3.12 47.05
CA ALA A 8 31.31 -2.88 47.24
C ALA A 8 30.98 -1.82 48.30
N GLY A 9 29.71 -1.37 48.31
CA GLY A 9 29.14 -0.53 49.37
C GLY A 9 27.59 -0.48 49.32
N GLU A 10 26.93 -1.26 50.18
CA GLU A 10 25.50 -1.16 50.48
C GLU A 10 25.20 0.13 51.29
N SER A 11 23.98 0.66 51.46
CA SER A 11 22.71 -0.02 51.75
C SER A 11 21.48 0.92 51.67
N ALA A 12 20.28 0.34 51.45
CA ALA A 12 18.91 0.73 51.88
C ALA A 12 18.47 2.22 52.00
N GLY A 13 17.27 2.66 51.60
CA GLY A 13 16.11 1.97 50.99
C GLY A 13 14.77 2.62 51.37
N SER A 14 13.74 2.55 50.52
CA SER A 14 12.30 2.59 50.90
C SER A 14 11.39 2.43 49.66
N ARG A 15 10.15 1.96 49.88
CA ARG A 15 9.18 1.56 48.84
C ARG A 15 8.14 2.65 48.60
N LEU A 16 7.57 2.70 47.39
CA LEU A 16 6.15 2.99 47.18
C LEU A 16 5.68 2.46 45.81
N LEU A 17 4.51 1.80 45.80
CA LEU A 17 3.85 1.21 44.62
C LEU A 17 2.66 2.08 44.23
N HIS A 18 2.35 2.19 42.93
CA HIS A 18 1.01 2.59 42.48
C HIS A 18 0.48 1.66 41.39
N ARG A 19 -0.84 1.41 41.45
CA ARG A 19 -1.56 0.35 40.73
C ARG A 19 -2.12 0.83 39.38
N ARG A 20 -2.30 -0.13 38.45
CA ARG A 20 -3.25 -0.02 37.33
C ARG A 20 -4.71 -0.22 37.84
N PRO A 21 -5.72 0.37 37.20
CA PRO A 21 -7.13 0.03 37.42
C PRO A 21 -7.61 -1.09 36.48
N SER A 22 -8.57 -1.88 36.95
CA SER A 22 -9.46 -2.73 36.14
C SER A 22 -10.89 -2.17 36.22
N PRO A 23 -11.74 -2.36 35.19
CA PRO A 23 -13.18 -2.09 35.27
C PRO A 23 -13.94 -3.31 35.81
N ASP A 24 -15.10 -3.07 36.44
CA ASP A 24 -16.14 -4.09 36.63
C ASP A 24 -17.52 -3.43 36.84
N ASP A 25 -18.58 -4.21 36.60
CA ASP A 25 -19.98 -3.79 36.44
C ASP A 25 -20.73 -3.27 37.69
N GLY A 26 -21.93 -2.69 37.51
CA GLY A 26 -22.93 -2.70 38.60
C GLY A 26 -24.08 -1.67 38.65
N SER A 27 -24.95 -1.62 37.65
CA SER A 27 -26.42 -1.36 37.76
C SER A 27 -27.05 -0.40 38.83
N GLY A 28 -27.86 0.56 38.34
CA GLY A 28 -29.26 0.74 38.82
C GLY A 28 -29.72 2.11 39.36
N GLY A 29 -30.85 2.66 38.86
CA GLY A 29 -31.64 3.64 39.66
C GLY A 29 -32.50 4.77 39.03
N ARG A 30 -33.44 4.48 38.10
CA ARG A 30 -34.76 5.17 37.85
C ARG A 30 -34.95 6.72 37.82
N GLY A 31 -35.68 7.19 36.79
CA GLY A 31 -36.46 8.45 36.78
C GLY A 31 -36.69 9.05 35.37
N VAL A 32 -37.57 8.55 34.48
CA VAL A 32 -39.06 8.62 34.38
C VAL A 32 -39.61 9.95 33.77
N ARG A 33 -40.44 9.82 32.70
CA ARG A 33 -41.21 10.84 31.88
C ARG A 33 -40.42 11.56 30.77
N GLU A 34 -40.96 11.98 29.60
CA GLU A 34 -42.19 11.78 28.78
C GLU A 34 -41.89 12.43 27.38
N GLY A 35 -42.58 12.24 26.23
CA GLY A 35 -43.68 11.36 25.81
C GLY A 35 -44.24 11.78 24.41
N GLY A 36 -44.63 10.83 23.53
CA GLY A 36 -45.21 11.06 22.16
C GLY A 36 -44.30 10.60 21.00
N GLN A 37 -44.63 9.65 20.11
CA GLN A 37 -45.79 9.38 19.22
C GLN A 37 -45.78 10.13 17.86
N GLY A 38 -45.93 9.35 16.77
CA GLY A 38 -46.37 9.79 15.43
C GLY A 38 -45.25 10.22 14.47
N GLY A 39 -45.25 9.83 13.18
CA GLY A 39 -46.20 8.99 12.45
C GLY A 39 -45.68 8.61 11.05
N ARG A 40 -46.39 7.69 10.37
CA ARG A 40 -46.08 7.23 9.00
C ARG A 40 -46.47 8.27 7.95
N GLY A 41 -45.78 8.28 6.81
CA GLY A 41 -46.19 9.04 5.62
C GLY A 41 -45.63 8.45 4.32
N SER A 42 -46.46 7.68 3.61
CA SER A 42 -46.19 7.15 2.26
C SER A 42 -46.58 8.18 1.19
N GLY A 43 -45.85 8.23 0.07
CA GLY A 43 -46.20 9.07 -1.09
C GLY A 43 -45.62 8.53 -2.39
N GLN A 44 -46.48 8.18 -3.35
CA GLN A 44 -46.15 7.57 -4.64
C GLN A 44 -46.94 8.32 -5.73
N ALA A 45 -46.26 8.88 -6.74
CA ALA A 45 -46.80 9.36 -8.03
C ALA A 45 -45.68 10.06 -8.85
N ASP A 46 -45.86 10.40 -10.12
CA ASP A 46 -46.22 9.59 -11.29
C ASP A 46 -45.73 10.36 -12.57
N ARG A 47 -45.68 9.67 -13.71
CA ARG A 47 -45.31 10.10 -15.08
C ARG A 47 -45.48 11.60 -15.47
N GLN A 48 -44.63 12.10 -16.38
CA GLN A 48 -44.96 12.26 -17.83
C GLN A 48 -43.82 12.86 -18.70
N HIS A 49 -43.83 12.49 -20.00
CA HIS A 49 -43.05 13.09 -21.10
C HIS A 49 -43.75 14.37 -21.64
N PRO A 50 -43.06 15.18 -22.47
CA PRO A 50 -43.38 15.10 -23.92
C PRO A 50 -42.17 15.22 -24.87
N GLY A 51 -42.33 14.77 -26.12
CA GLY A 51 -41.54 15.22 -27.29
C GLY A 51 -42.16 16.48 -27.93
N SER A 52 -41.86 16.92 -29.15
CA SER A 52 -41.04 16.37 -30.26
C SER A 52 -40.97 17.37 -31.43
N ALA A 53 -39.95 17.26 -32.31
CA ALA A 53 -39.89 17.79 -33.70
C ALA A 53 -39.85 19.33 -33.92
N GLY A 54 -39.29 19.87 -35.02
CA GLY A 54 -38.48 19.24 -36.08
C GLY A 54 -38.32 20.10 -37.36
N GLY A 55 -37.31 19.78 -38.19
CA GLY A 55 -37.11 20.26 -39.58
C GLY A 55 -36.53 21.67 -39.77
N ALA A 56 -36.00 22.07 -40.94
CA ALA A 56 -35.48 21.35 -42.11
C ALA A 56 -34.75 22.37 -43.04
N GLY A 57 -33.71 21.98 -43.78
CA GLY A 57 -33.10 22.88 -44.80
C GLY A 57 -31.67 22.52 -45.28
N ARG A 58 -31.57 22.10 -46.55
CA ARG A 58 -30.35 21.89 -47.39
C ARG A 58 -30.56 22.73 -48.69
N PRO A 59 -29.72 22.70 -49.77
CA PRO A 59 -28.43 22.02 -50.03
C PRO A 59 -27.34 22.88 -50.78
N GLY A 60 -26.20 22.27 -51.12
CA GLY A 60 -25.36 22.56 -52.30
C GLY A 60 -23.84 22.61 -52.04
N ASP A 61 -22.93 22.17 -52.92
CA ASP A 61 -23.00 21.37 -54.17
C ASP A 61 -21.56 20.90 -54.60
N ARG A 62 -21.44 19.86 -55.46
CA ARG A 62 -20.25 19.36 -56.23
C ARG A 62 -19.08 18.70 -55.46
N GLY A 63 -18.42 17.65 -55.95
CA GLY A 63 -18.60 16.76 -57.12
C GLY A 63 -17.59 15.59 -57.02
N ARG A 64 -17.99 14.31 -57.15
CA ARG A 64 -18.11 13.44 -58.36
C ARG A 64 -16.81 13.01 -59.07
N GLY A 65 -16.65 11.69 -59.20
CA GLY A 65 -15.61 10.95 -59.93
C GLY A 65 -14.88 9.94 -59.01
N ASP A 66 -14.91 8.61 -59.19
CA ASP A 66 -15.63 7.77 -60.17
C ASP A 66 -16.02 6.41 -59.55
N THR A 67 -16.88 5.67 -60.27
CA THR A 67 -17.28 4.26 -60.05
C THR A 67 -16.07 3.29 -60.22
N ASP A 68 -16.07 2.03 -59.76
CA ASP A 68 -17.15 1.05 -59.65
C ASP A 68 -16.74 -0.16 -58.75
N ALA A 69 -17.69 -1.09 -58.52
CA ALA A 69 -17.56 -2.46 -57.98
C ALA A 69 -18.11 -2.74 -56.57
N LEU A 70 -19.27 -3.42 -56.56
CA LEU A 70 -19.94 -4.01 -55.39
C LEU A 70 -19.24 -5.27 -54.88
N ARG A 71 -19.10 -5.41 -53.55
CA ARG A 71 -19.44 -6.66 -52.81
C ARG A 71 -19.43 -6.45 -51.29
N ASP A 72 -20.34 -7.15 -50.61
CA ASP A 72 -20.42 -7.24 -49.15
C ASP A 72 -19.09 -7.67 -48.51
N VAL A 73 -18.70 -6.97 -47.44
CA VAL A 73 -17.80 -7.52 -46.40
C VAL A 73 -18.35 -7.10 -45.04
N SER A 74 -19.00 -8.05 -44.37
CA SER A 74 -19.35 -7.97 -42.94
C SER A 74 -18.09 -7.81 -42.07
N PRO A 75 -18.17 -7.18 -40.89
CA PRO A 75 -16.98 -6.89 -40.07
C PRO A 75 -16.22 -8.18 -39.71
N THR A 76 -14.92 -8.17 -40.04
CA THR A 76 -14.01 -9.29 -39.84
C THR A 76 -13.89 -9.64 -38.37
N ALA A 77 -14.14 -10.91 -38.02
CA ALA A 77 -13.89 -11.42 -36.69
C ALA A 77 -12.39 -11.29 -36.36
N ALA A 78 -12.08 -10.75 -35.18
CA ALA A 78 -10.73 -10.82 -34.63
C ALA A 78 -10.36 -12.30 -34.43
N GLN A 79 -9.21 -12.70 -34.94
CA GLN A 79 -8.76 -14.09 -34.87
C GLN A 79 -8.42 -14.45 -33.43
N SER A 80 -9.20 -15.37 -32.86
CA SER A 80 -8.83 -16.07 -31.63
C SER A 80 -7.68 -17.02 -31.93
N GLU A 81 -6.52 -16.78 -31.33
CA GLU A 81 -5.43 -17.77 -31.34
C GLU A 81 -5.90 -19.02 -30.58
N HIS A 82 -6.09 -20.12 -31.31
CA HIS A 82 -6.40 -21.41 -30.72
C HIS A 82 -5.17 -21.92 -29.97
N LEU A 83 -5.22 -21.96 -28.63
CA LEU A 83 -4.36 -22.88 -27.88
C LEU A 83 -4.64 -24.30 -28.37
N ALA A 84 -3.58 -25.03 -28.72
CA ALA A 84 -3.68 -26.44 -29.03
C ALA A 84 -4.18 -27.22 -27.80
N PRO A 85 -5.05 -28.22 -27.97
CA PRO A 85 -5.49 -29.05 -26.85
C PRO A 85 -4.30 -29.84 -26.28
N LEU A 86 -4.23 -29.91 -24.95
CA LEU A 86 -3.29 -30.79 -24.24
C LEU A 86 -3.51 -32.25 -24.67
N PRO A 87 -2.45 -33.06 -24.81
CA PRO A 87 -2.60 -34.48 -25.09
C PRO A 87 -3.38 -35.16 -23.97
N SER A 88 -4.36 -35.99 -24.35
CA SER A 88 -5.16 -36.78 -23.41
C SER A 88 -4.27 -37.72 -22.58
N PRO A 89 -4.65 -38.04 -21.32
CA PRO A 89 -3.96 -39.07 -20.56
C PRO A 89 -3.99 -40.40 -21.34
N LEU A 90 -2.88 -41.12 -21.31
CA LEU A 90 -2.74 -42.43 -21.95
C LEU A 90 -3.78 -43.39 -21.36
N THR A 91 -4.79 -43.72 -22.14
CA THR A 91 -5.72 -44.81 -21.83
C THR A 91 -5.01 -46.13 -22.14
N ASP A 92 -4.45 -46.76 -21.12
CA ASP A 92 -4.04 -48.16 -21.25
C ASP A 92 -5.27 -49.02 -21.57
N GLY A 93 -5.13 -49.86 -22.61
CA GLY A 93 -6.16 -50.80 -23.02
C GLY A 93 -6.36 -51.92 -21.98
N PRO A 94 -7.46 -52.69 -22.07
CA PRO A 94 -7.75 -53.75 -21.11
C PRO A 94 -6.69 -54.85 -21.16
N ILE A 95 -6.01 -55.08 -20.04
CA ILE A 95 -5.13 -56.24 -19.86
C ILE A 95 -6.02 -57.49 -19.71
N GLU A 96 -5.93 -58.42 -20.65
CA GLU A 96 -6.57 -59.73 -20.54
C GLU A 96 -5.99 -60.53 -19.37
N VAL A 97 -6.76 -60.71 -18.30
CA VAL A 97 -6.41 -61.61 -17.21
C VAL A 97 -6.92 -63.02 -17.51
N GLY A 98 -6.08 -63.82 -18.18
CA GLY A 98 -6.27 -65.27 -18.26
C GLY A 98 -6.25 -65.89 -16.86
N GLY A 99 -7.30 -66.65 -16.52
CA GLY A 99 -7.52 -67.14 -15.15
C GLY A 99 -6.55 -68.23 -14.68
N GLY A 100 -6.30 -68.29 -13.36
CA GLY A 100 -5.36 -69.28 -12.80
C GLY A 100 -5.19 -69.28 -11.26
N THR A 101 -6.25 -69.57 -10.50
CA THR A 101 -6.22 -70.10 -9.11
C THR A 101 -5.26 -69.49 -8.07
N THR A 102 -5.83 -68.69 -7.16
CA THR A 102 -5.25 -68.17 -5.91
C THR A 102 -5.00 -69.24 -4.83
N MET A 103 -4.16 -70.25 -5.12
CA MET A 103 -3.75 -71.27 -4.13
C MET A 103 -2.22 -71.47 -4.01
N SER A 104 -1.43 -70.51 -4.48
CA SER A 104 0.05 -70.53 -4.44
C SER A 104 0.67 -69.66 -3.33
N PHE A 105 -0.02 -68.62 -2.86
CA PHE A 105 0.54 -67.63 -1.92
C PHE A 105 0.91 -68.23 -0.55
N TRP A 106 -0.06 -68.86 0.12
CA TRP A 106 0.16 -69.45 1.46
C TRP A 106 1.15 -70.62 1.48
N LYS A 107 1.35 -71.30 0.35
CA LYS A 107 2.31 -72.41 0.23
C LYS A 107 3.76 -71.93 0.12
N ARG A 108 3.99 -70.65 -0.22
CA ARG A 108 5.30 -69.99 -0.25
C ARG A 108 5.73 -69.39 1.09
N LEU A 109 4.79 -69.16 2.02
CA LEU A 109 5.06 -68.51 3.30
C LEU A 109 5.54 -69.49 4.40
N MET A 110 5.30 -70.80 4.23
CA MET A 110 5.34 -71.79 5.33
C MET A 110 6.16 -73.07 5.02
N GLY A 111 7.29 -72.97 4.31
CA GLY A 111 8.23 -74.12 4.29
C GLY A 111 9.42 -74.05 3.32
N GLY A 112 10.57 -74.54 3.80
CA GLY A 112 11.75 -74.88 3.00
C GLY A 112 12.80 -73.78 2.90
N GLY A 113 13.98 -74.01 3.46
CA GLY A 113 15.11 -73.09 3.37
C GLY A 113 16.03 -73.33 2.17
N SER A 114 17.19 -72.65 2.19
CA SER A 114 18.30 -72.60 1.22
C SER A 114 18.05 -71.82 -0.10
N ASP A 115 19.07 -71.03 -0.44
CA ASP A 115 19.33 -70.26 -1.66
C ASP A 115 18.32 -69.18 -2.10
N VAL A 116 18.37 -68.06 -1.37
CA VAL A 116 18.02 -66.74 -1.94
C VAL A 116 19.17 -66.28 -2.84
N GLY A 117 19.16 -66.71 -4.10
CA GLY A 117 19.98 -66.06 -5.14
C GLY A 117 19.63 -64.56 -5.26
N PRO A 118 20.55 -63.71 -5.74
CA PRO A 118 20.33 -62.27 -5.79
C PRO A 118 19.06 -61.93 -6.58
N VAL A 119 18.18 -61.14 -5.96
CA VAL A 119 16.97 -60.62 -6.61
C VAL A 119 17.39 -59.89 -7.89
N PRO A 120 16.82 -60.23 -9.07
CA PRO A 120 17.19 -59.53 -10.29
C PRO A 120 16.85 -58.05 -10.17
N LEU A 121 17.87 -57.19 -10.26
CA LEU A 121 17.68 -55.75 -10.33
C LEU A 121 16.81 -55.44 -11.57
N PRO A 122 15.69 -54.69 -11.45
CA PRO A 122 14.94 -54.20 -12.61
C PRO A 122 15.86 -53.55 -13.65
N ARG A 123 15.51 -53.74 -14.94
CA ARG A 123 16.37 -53.42 -16.10
C ARG A 123 16.91 -51.97 -16.10
N GLU A 124 16.21 -51.04 -15.47
CA GLU A 124 16.61 -49.63 -15.36
C GLU A 124 17.93 -49.48 -14.59
N TRP A 125 18.11 -50.18 -13.47
CA TRP A 125 19.35 -50.20 -12.69
C TRP A 125 20.54 -50.81 -13.45
N ALA A 126 20.31 -51.57 -14.53
CA ALA A 126 21.38 -52.14 -15.34
C ALA A 126 22.00 -51.15 -16.36
N THR A 127 21.45 -49.94 -16.52
CA THR A 127 21.86 -48.99 -17.57
C THR A 127 22.60 -47.75 -17.07
N GLY A 128 22.58 -47.46 -15.77
CA GLY A 128 23.16 -46.23 -15.20
C GLY A 128 22.49 -44.93 -15.65
N ALA A 129 21.35 -45.01 -16.34
CA ALA A 129 20.61 -43.86 -16.82
C ALA A 129 19.83 -43.19 -15.67
N ARG A 130 20.10 -41.91 -15.42
CA ARG A 130 19.32 -41.10 -14.46
C ARG A 130 17.91 -40.88 -14.98
N THR A 131 16.91 -41.34 -14.23
CA THR A 131 15.48 -41.06 -14.45
C THR A 131 15.18 -39.56 -14.26
N PHE A 132 13.94 -39.15 -14.54
CA PHE A 132 13.49 -37.79 -14.19
C PHE A 132 13.54 -37.54 -12.69
N VAL A 133 13.16 -38.53 -11.88
CA VAL A 133 13.20 -38.46 -10.40
C VAL A 133 14.65 -38.25 -9.92
N ASP A 134 15.62 -38.98 -10.47
CA ASP A 134 17.05 -38.83 -10.14
C ASP A 134 17.66 -37.48 -10.55
N ARG A 135 16.94 -36.63 -11.30
CA ARG A 135 17.36 -35.28 -11.69
C ARG A 135 16.76 -34.19 -10.82
N ILE A 136 15.62 -34.46 -10.17
CA ILE A 136 14.92 -33.52 -9.27
C ILE A 136 15.10 -33.88 -7.79
N ALA A 137 15.60 -35.09 -7.50
CA ALA A 137 15.98 -35.48 -6.16
C ALA A 137 17.11 -34.58 -5.62
N PRO A 138 17.08 -34.20 -4.33
CA PRO A 138 18.15 -33.43 -3.72
C PRO A 138 19.46 -34.22 -3.67
N SER A 139 20.59 -33.51 -3.66
CA SER A 139 21.94 -34.11 -3.64
C SER A 139 22.20 -34.98 -2.42
N ASP A 140 21.58 -34.64 -1.28
CA ASP A 140 21.57 -35.40 -0.05
C ASP A 140 20.28 -35.14 0.74
N LEU A 141 19.88 -36.10 1.58
CA LEU A 141 18.68 -36.03 2.41
C LEU A 141 18.88 -36.88 3.67
N ASP A 142 18.91 -36.25 4.84
CA ASP A 142 19.07 -36.91 6.13
C ASP A 142 17.78 -36.77 6.94
N ALA A 143 17.12 -37.91 7.19
CA ALA A 143 15.90 -38.01 7.98
C ALA A 143 16.11 -38.83 9.28
N THR A 144 17.34 -38.87 9.80
CA THR A 144 17.67 -39.62 11.03
C THR A 144 17.15 -38.97 12.31
N ALA A 145 17.01 -37.64 12.33
CA ALA A 145 16.44 -36.88 13.43
C ALA A 145 14.90 -37.01 13.44
N PRO A 146 14.23 -37.12 14.61
CA PRO A 146 12.83 -37.54 14.71
C PRO A 146 11.82 -36.58 14.05
N ASP A 147 12.05 -35.26 14.06
CA ASP A 147 11.11 -34.26 13.54
C ASP A 147 11.76 -33.24 12.58
N VAL A 148 13.04 -33.43 12.24
CA VAL A 148 13.82 -32.56 11.36
C VAL A 148 14.41 -33.38 10.22
N LEU A 149 14.38 -32.81 9.03
CA LEU A 149 15.06 -33.32 7.84
C LEU A 149 16.21 -32.34 7.51
N THR A 150 17.40 -32.85 7.21
CA THR A 150 18.59 -32.03 6.94
C THR A 150 19.10 -32.27 5.52
N MET A 151 19.48 -31.19 4.84
CA MET A 151 20.16 -31.21 3.54
C MET A 151 21.52 -30.55 3.74
N HIS A 152 22.54 -31.38 3.98
CA HIS A 152 23.87 -30.98 4.42
C HIS A 152 24.62 -30.15 3.37
N GLN A 153 24.46 -30.44 2.07
CA GLN A 153 25.10 -29.65 1.01
C GLN A 153 24.45 -28.28 0.79
N GLU A 154 23.15 -28.14 1.08
CA GLU A 154 22.42 -26.87 1.01
C GLU A 154 22.47 -26.08 2.32
N GLY A 155 22.97 -26.67 3.41
CA GLY A 155 22.97 -26.06 4.74
C GLY A 155 21.55 -25.85 5.30
N ALA A 156 20.58 -26.64 4.85
CA ALA A 156 19.16 -26.44 5.18
C ALA A 156 18.65 -27.45 6.21
N TYR A 157 18.01 -26.93 7.25
CA TYR A 157 17.26 -27.69 8.24
C TYR A 157 15.77 -27.46 8.02
N ILE A 158 15.01 -28.55 7.91
CA ILE A 158 13.61 -28.52 7.47
C ILE A 158 12.74 -29.19 8.53
N ARG A 159 11.72 -28.47 9.00
CA ARG A 159 10.63 -29.05 9.81
C ARG A 159 9.34 -29.02 8.99
N LEU A 160 8.53 -30.06 9.15
CA LEU A 160 7.36 -30.33 8.31
C LEU A 160 6.14 -30.60 9.19
N TRP A 161 4.98 -30.12 8.73
CA TRP A 161 3.69 -30.34 9.37
C TRP A 161 2.63 -30.72 8.34
N TRP A 162 1.57 -31.37 8.81
CA TRP A 162 0.27 -31.36 8.11
C TRP A 162 -0.80 -30.74 9.01
N ILE A 163 -1.80 -30.15 8.38
CA ILE A 163 -3.02 -29.68 9.05
C ILE A 163 -4.06 -30.81 8.99
N GLU A 164 -4.53 -31.24 10.15
CA GLU A 164 -5.58 -32.26 10.32
C GLU A 164 -6.98 -31.63 10.27
N ASP A 165 -7.16 -30.51 10.97
CA ASP A 165 -8.46 -29.84 11.07
C ASP A 165 -8.37 -28.31 10.93
N LEU A 166 -9.46 -27.72 10.46
CA LEU A 166 -9.67 -26.32 10.11
C LEU A 166 -10.99 -25.86 10.73
N PRO A 167 -11.10 -24.64 11.28
CA PRO A 167 -12.36 -24.16 11.84
C PRO A 167 -13.43 -23.99 10.75
N MET A 168 -14.70 -24.17 11.10
CA MET A 168 -15.81 -24.12 10.13
C MET A 168 -15.97 -22.77 9.43
N GLU A 169 -15.59 -21.68 10.11
CA GLU A 169 -15.53 -20.33 9.55
C GLU A 169 -14.08 -19.83 9.65
N MET A 170 -13.38 -19.76 8.51
CA MET A 170 -12.07 -19.13 8.44
C MET A 170 -12.21 -17.67 8.02
N VAL A 171 -11.47 -16.78 8.68
CA VAL A 171 -11.28 -15.39 8.27
C VAL A 171 -9.89 -15.21 7.67
N PHE A 172 -9.79 -14.39 6.63
CA PHE A 172 -8.54 -14.19 5.90
C PHE A 172 -7.43 -13.61 6.80
N GLU A 173 -7.80 -12.69 7.69
CA GLU A 173 -6.91 -12.04 8.65
C GLU A 173 -6.25 -13.02 9.64
N GLY A 174 -6.88 -14.17 9.93
CA GLY A 174 -6.30 -15.22 10.77
C GLY A 174 -5.30 -16.12 10.04
N ILE A 175 -5.45 -16.24 8.71
CA ILE A 175 -4.66 -17.16 7.87
C ILE A 175 -3.49 -16.45 7.16
N ASP A 176 -3.63 -15.17 6.78
CA ASP A 176 -2.58 -14.40 6.10
C ASP A 176 -1.20 -14.45 6.80
N PRO A 177 -1.09 -14.36 8.15
CA PRO A 177 0.20 -14.45 8.84
C PRO A 177 0.89 -15.82 8.72
N ILE A 178 0.14 -16.88 8.44
CA ILE A 178 0.66 -18.25 8.25
C ILE A 178 1.13 -18.41 6.80
N LEU A 179 0.31 -18.00 5.82
CA LEU A 179 0.65 -18.11 4.38
C LEU A 179 1.82 -17.21 3.98
N HIS A 180 1.95 -16.06 4.64
CA HIS A 180 3.01 -15.08 4.43
C HIS A 180 3.95 -14.99 5.64
N PHE A 181 4.19 -16.12 6.30
CA PHE A 181 5.12 -16.20 7.43
C PHE A 181 6.53 -15.72 7.01
N PRO A 182 7.19 -14.83 7.78
CA PRO A 182 8.41 -14.15 7.36
C PRO A 182 9.68 -15.02 7.49
N ALA A 183 9.70 -16.14 6.77
CA ALA A 183 10.82 -17.07 6.65
C ALA A 183 10.74 -17.83 5.30
N ARG A 184 11.72 -18.70 5.01
CA ARG A 184 11.63 -19.64 3.88
C ARG A 184 10.62 -20.74 4.24
N ILE A 185 9.35 -20.47 4.00
CA ILE A 185 8.23 -21.40 4.18
C ILE A 185 7.71 -21.89 2.82
N THR A 186 7.07 -23.05 2.80
CA THR A 186 6.38 -23.60 1.63
C THR A 186 5.08 -24.23 2.09
N HIS A 187 3.98 -23.94 1.40
CA HIS A 187 2.68 -24.55 1.63
C HIS A 187 2.29 -25.36 0.38
N SER A 188 1.90 -26.61 0.57
CA SER A 188 1.34 -27.47 -0.48
C SER A 188 -0.12 -27.74 -0.17
N PHE A 189 -1.01 -27.40 -1.11
CA PHE A 189 -2.45 -27.64 -1.03
C PHE A 189 -2.84 -28.67 -2.09
N THR A 190 -2.99 -29.94 -1.71
CA THR A 190 -3.56 -30.96 -2.59
C THR A 190 -5.07 -30.92 -2.44
N VAL A 191 -5.81 -30.69 -3.53
CA VAL A 191 -7.27 -30.53 -3.53
C VAL A 191 -7.93 -31.49 -4.50
N GLU A 192 -8.89 -32.28 -4.01
CA GLU A 192 -9.68 -33.23 -4.81
C GLU A 192 -11.18 -32.95 -4.69
N PRO A 193 -11.95 -32.89 -5.80
CA PRO A 193 -13.40 -32.75 -5.72
C PRO A 193 -14.06 -34.07 -5.30
N ILE A 194 -14.95 -34.01 -4.30
CA ILE A 194 -15.75 -35.16 -3.87
C ILE A 194 -17.00 -35.25 -4.77
N PRO A 195 -17.32 -36.42 -5.36
CA PRO A 195 -18.56 -36.61 -6.08
C PRO A 195 -19.78 -36.28 -5.22
N ILE A 196 -20.64 -35.36 -5.69
CA ILE A 196 -21.79 -34.84 -4.93
C ILE A 196 -22.74 -35.98 -4.47
N THR A 197 -22.82 -37.08 -5.23
CA THR A 197 -23.57 -38.29 -4.86
C THR A 197 -22.99 -38.98 -3.63
N GLU A 198 -21.68 -39.13 -3.54
CA GLU A 198 -20.98 -39.74 -2.41
C GLU A 198 -21.09 -38.87 -1.16
N ALA A 199 -20.83 -37.56 -1.28
CA ALA A 199 -20.99 -36.61 -0.19
C ALA A 199 -22.42 -36.63 0.38
N LYS A 200 -23.45 -36.62 -0.48
CA LYS A 200 -24.86 -36.73 -0.07
C LYS A 200 -25.20 -38.08 0.57
N GLN A 201 -24.50 -39.17 0.22
CA GLN A 201 -24.70 -40.49 0.83
C GLN A 201 -24.01 -40.61 2.19
N ALA A 202 -22.79 -40.07 2.32
CA ALA A 202 -22.05 -40.00 3.59
C ALA A 202 -22.81 -39.18 4.64
N LEU A 203 -23.20 -37.95 4.32
CA LEU A 203 -23.95 -37.07 5.23
C LEU A 203 -25.32 -37.65 5.61
N LYS A 204 -26.03 -38.32 4.68
CA LYS A 204 -27.27 -39.04 5.01
C LYS A 204 -27.02 -40.16 6.01
N SER A 205 -25.93 -40.90 5.86
CA SER A 205 -25.56 -42.01 6.76
C SER A 205 -25.19 -41.47 8.15
N GLN A 206 -24.39 -40.39 8.21
CA GLN A 206 -24.03 -39.69 9.44
C GLN A 206 -25.25 -39.13 10.17
N ARG A 207 -26.17 -38.46 9.45
CA ARG A 207 -27.44 -37.97 10.04
C ARG A 207 -28.29 -39.09 10.63
N VAL A 208 -28.40 -40.23 9.94
CA VAL A 208 -29.14 -41.41 10.45
C VAL A 208 -28.45 -41.98 11.70
N ALA A 209 -27.13 -42.09 11.71
CA ALA A 209 -26.36 -42.54 12.86
C ALA A 209 -26.51 -41.60 14.06
N GLY A 210 -26.42 -40.28 13.85
CA GLY A 210 -26.59 -39.27 14.90
C GLY A 210 -28.01 -39.29 15.50
N HIS A 211 -29.06 -39.29 14.68
CA HIS A 211 -30.44 -39.44 15.19
C HIS A 211 -30.61 -40.75 15.96
N SER A 212 -30.03 -41.86 15.48
CA SER A 212 -30.07 -43.14 16.19
C SER A 212 -29.35 -43.06 17.55
N ALA A 213 -28.22 -42.37 17.64
CA ALA A 213 -27.49 -42.17 18.90
C ALA A 213 -28.30 -41.34 19.91
N VAL A 214 -28.89 -40.23 19.47
CA VAL A 214 -29.78 -39.39 20.30
C VAL A 214 -31.01 -40.15 20.77
N LEU A 215 -31.70 -40.85 19.87
CA LEU A 215 -32.86 -41.70 20.22
C LEU A 215 -32.48 -42.84 21.18
N THR A 216 -31.29 -43.42 21.03
CA THR A 216 -30.78 -44.44 21.95
C THR A 216 -30.54 -43.87 23.35
N ARG A 217 -29.92 -42.68 23.47
CA ARG A 217 -29.72 -42.00 24.77
C ARG A 217 -31.05 -41.65 25.44
N LEU A 218 -32.02 -41.13 24.67
CA LEU A 218 -33.38 -40.84 25.15
C LEU A 218 -34.11 -42.10 25.62
N SER A 219 -34.05 -43.20 24.87
CA SER A 219 -34.67 -44.47 25.26
C SER A 219 -34.04 -45.07 26.55
N GLN A 220 -32.74 -44.85 26.76
CA GLN A 220 -32.02 -45.18 28.00
C GLN A 220 -32.27 -44.20 29.16
N LYS A 221 -33.11 -43.17 28.98
CA LYS A 221 -33.35 -42.07 29.95
C LYS A 221 -32.08 -41.32 30.37
N ARG A 222 -31.05 -41.28 29.52
CA ARG A 222 -29.84 -40.48 29.73
C ARG A 222 -30.06 -39.10 29.14
N LEU A 223 -29.41 -38.06 29.69
CA LEU A 223 -29.44 -36.75 29.06
C LEU A 223 -28.88 -36.84 27.63
N VAL A 224 -29.51 -36.09 26.73
CA VAL A 224 -28.93 -35.80 25.42
C VAL A 224 -27.80 -34.80 25.64
N ASP A 225 -26.74 -35.00 24.88
CA ASP A 225 -25.48 -34.30 24.98
C ASP A 225 -25.48 -33.17 23.95
N TYR A 226 -25.09 -31.97 24.38
CA TYR A 226 -25.34 -30.76 23.61
C TYR A 226 -24.51 -30.75 22.32
N ASP A 227 -23.26 -31.21 22.40
CA ASP A 227 -22.33 -31.32 21.28
C ASP A 227 -22.89 -32.25 20.19
N GLN A 228 -23.52 -33.37 20.59
CA GLN A 228 -24.16 -34.30 19.64
C GLN A 228 -25.38 -33.70 18.92
N VAL A 229 -26.05 -32.72 19.52
CA VAL A 229 -27.16 -31.99 18.89
C VAL A 229 -26.61 -30.92 17.95
N ALA A 230 -25.52 -30.25 18.34
CA ALA A 230 -24.81 -29.31 17.48
C ALA A 230 -24.26 -30.01 16.22
N ASP A 231 -23.56 -31.14 16.36
CA ASP A 231 -23.07 -31.98 15.25
C ASP A 231 -24.19 -32.42 14.29
N LEU A 232 -25.36 -32.77 14.83
CA LEU A 232 -26.52 -33.11 14.00
C LEU A 232 -27.04 -31.90 13.21
N SER A 233 -27.09 -30.73 13.83
CA SER A 233 -27.54 -29.50 13.16
C SER A 233 -26.60 -29.04 12.05
N SER A 234 -25.28 -29.12 12.25
CA SER A 234 -24.29 -28.77 11.22
C SER A 234 -24.39 -29.71 10.00
N VAL A 235 -24.54 -31.02 10.23
CA VAL A 235 -24.79 -32.01 9.17
C VAL A 235 -26.10 -31.71 8.41
N GLU A 236 -27.17 -31.27 9.08
CA GLU A 236 -28.39 -30.85 8.39
C GLU A 236 -28.22 -29.59 7.55
N GLU A 237 -27.44 -28.62 8.01
CA GLU A 237 -27.13 -27.40 7.25
C GLU A 237 -26.24 -27.69 6.04
N GLU A 238 -25.22 -28.55 6.18
CA GLU A 238 -24.37 -28.95 5.07
C GLU A 238 -25.18 -29.70 3.99
N ILE A 239 -26.09 -30.60 4.39
CA ILE A 239 -27.03 -31.24 3.47
C ILE A 239 -27.90 -30.20 2.74
N LYS A 240 -28.36 -29.14 3.40
CA LYS A 240 -29.12 -28.04 2.77
C LYS A 240 -28.24 -27.26 1.78
N ARG A 241 -26.99 -26.90 2.14
CA ARG A 241 -26.04 -26.21 1.25
C ARG A 241 -25.75 -27.03 -0.02
N LEU A 242 -25.45 -28.33 0.11
CA LEU A 242 -25.22 -29.22 -1.03
C LEU A 242 -26.47 -29.51 -1.88
N GLN A 243 -27.68 -29.25 -1.37
CA GLN A 243 -28.94 -29.40 -2.12
C GLN A 243 -29.41 -28.11 -2.79
N LEU A 244 -29.24 -26.96 -2.14
CA LEU A 244 -29.79 -25.68 -2.58
C LEU A 244 -28.76 -24.76 -3.25
N ALA A 245 -27.52 -24.71 -2.74
CA ALA A 245 -26.48 -23.79 -3.20
C ALA A 245 -25.55 -24.40 -4.26
N GLY A 246 -25.59 -25.72 -4.47
CA GLY A 246 -24.76 -26.40 -5.47
C GLY A 246 -23.25 -26.36 -5.20
N GLN A 247 -22.83 -26.05 -3.97
CA GLN A 247 -21.43 -26.04 -3.58
C GLN A 247 -20.78 -27.41 -3.84
N ILE A 248 -19.55 -27.39 -4.36
CA ILE A 248 -18.76 -28.60 -4.60
C ILE A 248 -18.04 -28.94 -3.28
N PRO A 249 -18.29 -30.13 -2.68
CA PRO A 249 -17.52 -30.59 -1.54
C PRO A 249 -16.12 -31.01 -2.02
N LEU A 250 -15.09 -30.62 -1.28
CA LEU A 250 -13.69 -30.86 -1.63
C LEU A 250 -13.01 -31.65 -0.52
N ARG A 251 -11.96 -32.42 -0.85
CA ARG A 251 -10.93 -32.82 0.10
C ARG A 251 -9.75 -31.90 -0.08
N LEU A 252 -9.26 -31.37 1.02
CA LEU A 252 -8.01 -30.67 1.12
C LEU A 252 -7.03 -31.52 1.92
N TYR A 253 -5.78 -31.50 1.49
CA TYR A 253 -4.63 -31.89 2.30
C TYR A 253 -3.61 -30.75 2.23
N TRP A 254 -3.23 -30.22 3.40
CA TRP A 254 -2.34 -29.07 3.54
C TRP A 254 -1.05 -29.49 4.26
N THR A 255 0.07 -29.44 3.55
CA THR A 255 1.42 -29.62 4.12
C THR A 255 2.12 -28.27 4.26
N ILE A 256 2.87 -28.09 5.34
CA ILE A 256 3.73 -26.93 5.56
C ILE A 256 5.17 -27.41 5.73
N GLY A 257 6.12 -26.80 5.03
CA GLY A 257 7.55 -27.01 5.21
C GLY A 257 8.26 -25.70 5.53
N LEU A 258 8.94 -25.65 6.67
CA LEU A 258 9.73 -24.52 7.13
C LEU A 258 11.22 -24.85 7.01
N PHE A 259 11.97 -23.98 6.35
CA PHE A 259 13.40 -24.14 6.08
C PHE A 259 14.18 -23.07 6.86
N ALA A 260 15.28 -23.47 7.49
CA ALA A 260 16.20 -22.59 8.21
C ALA A 260 17.66 -22.96 7.90
N SER A 261 18.58 -22.03 8.17
CA SER A 261 20.02 -22.18 7.94
C SER A 261 20.77 -22.75 9.15
N SER A 262 20.11 -22.87 10.29
CA SER A 262 20.66 -23.48 11.51
C SER A 262 19.57 -24.14 12.37
N PRO A 263 19.92 -25.09 13.26
CA PRO A 263 18.95 -25.72 14.17
C PRO A 263 18.31 -24.72 15.14
N ASP A 264 19.06 -23.75 15.64
CA ASP A 264 18.57 -22.73 16.58
C ASP A 264 17.54 -21.81 15.89
N GLU A 265 17.83 -21.37 14.66
CA GLU A 265 16.89 -20.61 13.82
C GLU A 265 15.61 -21.42 13.52
N LEU A 266 15.75 -22.71 13.20
CA LEU A 266 14.60 -23.59 12.94
C LEU A 266 13.68 -23.65 14.17
N GLU A 267 14.24 -23.78 15.36
CA GLU A 267 13.48 -23.92 16.61
C GLU A 267 12.78 -22.61 17.00
N ASP A 268 13.41 -21.45 16.80
CA ASP A 268 12.80 -20.15 17.06
C ASP A 268 11.74 -19.75 16.03
N LEU A 269 11.93 -20.11 14.76
CA LEU A 269 10.88 -19.94 13.73
C LEU A 269 9.72 -20.92 13.94
N THR A 270 10.01 -22.14 14.39
CA THR A 270 8.99 -23.16 14.69
C THR A 270 8.01 -22.69 15.77
N LYS A 271 8.50 -22.17 16.90
CA LYS A 271 7.63 -21.65 17.98
C LYS A 271 6.69 -20.58 17.45
N LYS A 272 7.21 -19.60 16.70
CA LYS A 272 6.42 -18.51 16.11
C LYS A 272 5.37 -19.00 15.10
N LEU A 273 5.70 -20.00 14.29
CA LEU A 273 4.75 -20.59 13.35
C LEU A 273 3.66 -21.37 14.09
N GLU A 274 4.04 -22.20 15.06
CA GLU A 274 3.11 -22.99 15.88
C GLU A 274 2.18 -22.09 16.72
N ASP A 275 2.68 -21.00 17.29
CA ASP A 275 1.86 -19.97 17.96
C ASP A 275 0.79 -19.39 17.01
N LEU A 276 1.13 -19.13 15.73
CA LEU A 276 0.18 -18.63 14.72
C LEU A 276 -0.84 -19.70 14.31
N LEU A 277 -0.42 -20.96 14.14
CA LEU A 277 -1.33 -22.08 13.85
C LEU A 277 -2.37 -22.25 14.98
N LEU A 278 -1.95 -22.14 16.24
CA LEU A 278 -2.84 -22.18 17.41
C LEU A 278 -3.79 -20.97 17.45
N VAL A 279 -3.32 -19.75 17.16
CA VAL A 279 -4.16 -18.55 17.11
C VAL A 279 -5.21 -18.62 16.00
N ALA A 280 -4.92 -19.33 14.90
CA ALA A 280 -5.85 -19.56 13.80
C ALA A 280 -6.79 -20.77 14.00
N ASP A 281 -6.82 -21.37 15.21
CA ASP A 281 -7.63 -22.55 15.56
C ASP A 281 -7.40 -23.76 14.64
N LEU A 282 -6.16 -23.93 14.17
CA LEU A 282 -5.76 -25.05 13.31
C LEU A 282 -5.28 -26.22 14.15
N THR A 283 -5.80 -27.42 13.88
CA THR A 283 -5.22 -28.66 14.42
C THR A 283 -4.13 -29.15 13.49
N TYR A 284 -2.89 -29.18 13.97
CA TYR A 284 -1.71 -29.51 13.19
C TYR A 284 -0.83 -30.55 13.89
N HIS A 285 -0.03 -31.27 13.12
CA HIS A 285 0.94 -32.24 13.64
C HIS A 285 2.29 -32.08 12.95
N ARG A 286 3.38 -32.15 13.72
CA ARG A 286 4.72 -32.32 13.17
C ARG A 286 4.83 -33.68 12.49
N ALA A 287 5.53 -33.75 11.36
CA ALA A 287 5.79 -34.97 10.59
C ALA A 287 6.81 -35.91 11.25
N THR A 288 6.70 -36.12 12.56
CA THR A 288 7.66 -36.90 13.36
C THR A 288 7.71 -38.34 12.88
N TRP A 289 8.90 -38.83 12.49
CA TRP A 289 9.14 -40.11 11.80
C TRP A 289 8.38 -40.30 10.46
N ARG A 290 7.80 -39.22 9.91
CA ARG A 290 7.08 -39.16 8.63
C ARG A 290 7.59 -38.02 7.72
N GLN A 291 8.80 -37.53 8.00
CA GLN A 291 9.42 -36.34 7.39
C GLN A 291 9.60 -36.55 5.89
N GLU A 292 10.05 -37.72 5.46
CA GLU A 292 10.27 -38.01 4.04
C GLU A 292 8.93 -38.03 3.26
N GLN A 293 7.88 -38.62 3.84
CA GLN A 293 6.54 -38.64 3.25
C GLN A 293 5.94 -37.23 3.21
N ALA A 294 6.11 -36.43 4.27
CA ALA A 294 5.66 -35.04 4.29
C ALA A 294 6.42 -34.19 3.26
N PHE A 295 7.74 -34.34 3.14
CA PHE A 295 8.56 -33.64 2.15
C PHE A 295 8.17 -34.00 0.71
N ARG A 296 7.88 -35.28 0.44
CA ARG A 296 7.34 -35.71 -0.87
C ARG A 296 5.95 -35.15 -1.16
N SER A 297 5.12 -34.93 -0.13
CA SER A 297 3.78 -34.34 -0.27
C SER A 297 3.80 -32.81 -0.37
N LEU A 298 4.89 -32.19 0.08
CA LEU A 298 5.17 -30.76 -0.13
C LEU A 298 5.50 -30.45 -1.60
N ALA A 299 5.97 -31.43 -2.37
CA ALA A 299 6.25 -31.26 -3.79
C ALA A 299 4.97 -31.02 -4.61
N PRO A 300 5.00 -30.17 -5.66
CA PRO A 300 3.82 -29.82 -6.47
C PRO A 300 3.45 -30.93 -7.49
N VAL A 301 3.48 -32.19 -7.06
CA VAL A 301 3.13 -33.37 -7.85
C VAL A 301 1.67 -33.80 -7.66
N GLY A 302 0.95 -33.19 -6.72
CA GLY A 302 -0.46 -33.52 -6.43
C GLY A 302 -0.67 -34.89 -5.77
N ILE A 303 0.37 -35.46 -5.15
CA ILE A 303 0.32 -36.78 -4.49
C ILE A 303 0.48 -36.59 -2.98
N ASN A 304 -0.52 -37.04 -2.23
CA ASN A 304 -0.50 -37.07 -0.77
C ASN A 304 0.12 -38.39 -0.28
N PHE A 305 1.38 -38.35 0.18
CA PHE A 305 2.09 -39.52 0.73
C PHE A 305 1.87 -39.72 2.23
N LEU A 306 1.27 -38.75 2.95
CA LEU A 306 0.82 -38.95 4.33
C LEU A 306 -0.57 -39.62 4.38
N GLY A 307 -1.41 -39.44 3.36
CA GLY A 307 -2.73 -40.08 3.25
C GLY A 307 -3.83 -39.45 4.11
N GLU A 308 -3.52 -38.39 4.85
CA GLU A 308 -4.48 -37.64 5.67
C GLU A 308 -5.32 -36.71 4.79
N TRP A 309 -6.61 -36.56 5.07
CA TRP A 309 -7.49 -35.69 4.26
C TRP A 309 -8.55 -35.01 5.13
N ARG A 310 -8.79 -33.72 4.88
CA ARG A 310 -9.87 -32.94 5.48
C ARG A 310 -10.91 -32.56 4.43
N ASN A 311 -12.18 -32.90 4.67
CA ASN A 311 -13.27 -32.38 3.84
C ASN A 311 -13.41 -30.87 4.08
N VAL A 312 -13.53 -30.06 3.03
CA VAL A 312 -13.72 -28.61 3.08
C VAL A 312 -14.74 -28.16 2.03
N ASN A 313 -15.30 -26.95 2.21
CA ASN A 313 -16.15 -26.31 1.21
C ASN A 313 -15.35 -25.31 0.35
N ALA A 314 -15.98 -24.78 -0.69
CA ALA A 314 -15.35 -23.82 -1.61
C ALA A 314 -15.01 -22.47 -0.95
N ASP A 315 -15.76 -22.05 0.08
CA ASP A 315 -15.54 -20.78 0.78
C ASP A 315 -14.26 -20.87 1.65
N THR A 316 -14.08 -21.98 2.37
CA THR A 316 -12.84 -22.34 3.08
C THR A 316 -11.63 -22.28 2.13
N MET A 317 -11.75 -22.87 0.93
CA MET A 317 -10.68 -22.84 -0.06
C MET A 317 -10.38 -21.44 -0.62
N ALA A 318 -11.38 -20.56 -0.72
CA ALA A 318 -11.18 -19.18 -1.16
C ALA A 318 -10.34 -18.37 -0.17
N VAL A 319 -10.46 -18.65 1.14
CA VAL A 319 -9.65 -18.00 2.20
C VAL A 319 -8.19 -18.44 2.14
N LEU A 320 -7.91 -19.68 1.74
CA LEU A 320 -6.54 -20.22 1.59
C LEU A 320 -5.83 -19.75 0.30
N TYR A 321 -6.45 -18.88 -0.52
CA TYR A 321 -5.91 -18.53 -1.84
C TYR A 321 -4.63 -17.67 -1.73
N PRO A 322 -3.46 -18.14 -2.20
CA PRO A 322 -2.15 -17.57 -1.83
C PRO A 322 -1.77 -16.28 -2.58
N PHE A 323 -2.59 -15.78 -3.51
CA PHE A 323 -2.31 -14.58 -4.31
C PHE A 323 -3.11 -13.35 -3.86
N SER A 324 -3.41 -13.27 -2.56
CA SER A 324 -4.23 -12.23 -1.94
C SER A 324 -3.52 -10.87 -1.81
N ARG A 325 -2.19 -10.85 -1.67
CA ARG A 325 -1.40 -9.62 -1.57
C ARG A 325 -1.23 -8.96 -2.93
N ARG A 326 -1.78 -7.74 -3.07
CA ARG A 326 -1.57 -6.89 -4.25
C ARG A 326 -0.22 -6.17 -4.16
N SER A 327 0.72 -6.52 -5.02
CA SER A 327 1.80 -5.58 -5.38
C SER A 327 1.17 -4.31 -5.96
N ARG A 328 1.54 -3.13 -5.45
CA ARG A 328 1.02 -1.87 -6.00
C ARG A 328 1.71 -1.54 -7.32
N TYR A 329 0.92 -1.53 -8.38
CA TYR A 329 1.34 -1.27 -9.75
C TYR A 329 0.32 -0.36 -10.41
N ASP A 330 0.65 0.93 -10.49
CA ASP A 330 -0.08 1.93 -11.26
C ASP A 330 0.64 2.13 -12.61
N PRO A 331 0.03 1.79 -13.78
CA PRO A 331 0.71 1.84 -15.08
C PRO A 331 1.29 3.21 -15.46
N ASP A 332 0.60 4.28 -15.05
CA ASP A 332 1.00 5.68 -15.28
C ASP A 332 1.77 6.28 -14.08
N GLY A 333 2.33 5.43 -13.22
CA GLY A 333 2.99 5.83 -11.98
C GLY A 333 4.52 5.90 -12.06
N ILE A 334 5.12 6.30 -10.95
CA ILE A 334 6.57 6.38 -10.76
C ILE A 334 7.06 5.07 -10.14
N PRO A 335 8.18 4.49 -10.60
CA PRO A 335 8.80 3.35 -9.92
C PRO A 335 9.42 3.82 -8.60
N TYR A 336 8.81 3.44 -7.47
CA TYR A 336 9.30 3.77 -6.12
C TYR A 336 10.45 2.85 -5.70
N GLY A 337 10.45 1.61 -6.19
CA GLY A 337 11.47 0.61 -5.87
C GLY A 337 11.01 -0.79 -6.23
N ILE A 338 11.66 -1.78 -5.63
CA ILE A 338 11.38 -3.21 -5.84
C ILE A 338 10.93 -3.80 -4.50
N ASP A 339 9.82 -4.53 -4.53
CA ASP A 339 9.33 -5.30 -3.40
C ASP A 339 10.33 -6.42 -3.05
N ARG A 340 10.71 -6.53 -1.78
CA ARG A 340 11.85 -7.39 -1.37
C ARG A 340 11.53 -8.87 -1.39
N ASP A 341 10.25 -9.24 -1.28
CA ASP A 341 9.82 -10.62 -1.15
C ASP A 341 9.47 -11.22 -2.51
N SER A 342 8.77 -10.44 -3.35
CA SER A 342 8.33 -10.86 -4.70
C SER A 342 9.30 -10.47 -5.83
N GLY A 343 10.19 -9.51 -5.60
CA GLY A 343 11.02 -8.91 -6.65
C GLY A 343 10.24 -8.06 -7.67
N ALA A 344 8.95 -7.79 -7.42
CA ALA A 344 8.10 -7.00 -8.30
C ALA A 344 8.40 -5.49 -8.16
N TRP A 345 8.20 -4.73 -9.24
CA TRP A 345 8.25 -3.27 -9.16
C TRP A 345 7.08 -2.72 -8.36
N VAL A 346 7.37 -1.84 -7.40
CA VAL A 346 6.38 -1.00 -6.73
C VAL A 346 6.27 0.28 -7.54
N ILE A 347 5.16 0.45 -8.26
CA ILE A 347 4.89 1.61 -9.11
C ILE A 347 3.65 2.32 -8.57
N LEU A 348 3.78 3.61 -8.27
CA LEU A 348 2.72 4.42 -7.64
C LEU A 348 2.47 5.69 -8.43
N ASN A 349 1.21 5.97 -8.73
CA ASN A 349 0.77 7.25 -9.28
C ASN A 349 0.31 8.16 -8.13
N ASP A 350 1.14 9.13 -7.77
CA ASP A 350 0.87 10.09 -6.69
C ASP A 350 -0.48 10.83 -6.87
N TRP A 351 -0.91 11.04 -8.11
CA TRP A 351 -2.15 11.73 -8.46
C TRP A 351 -3.40 10.83 -8.39
N ALA A 352 -3.21 9.50 -8.38
CA ALA A 352 -4.28 8.53 -8.21
C ALA A 352 -4.61 8.23 -6.73
N LEU A 353 -3.84 8.78 -5.78
CA LEU A 353 -4.04 8.55 -4.35
C LEU A 353 -5.37 9.16 -3.84
N PRO A 354 -6.17 8.45 -3.01
CA PRO A 354 -7.52 8.88 -2.66
C PRO A 354 -7.63 10.20 -1.87
N THR A 355 -6.56 10.61 -1.18
CA THR A 355 -6.59 11.73 -0.24
C THR A 355 -5.92 12.98 -0.81
N ASN A 356 -4.63 12.89 -1.16
CA ASN A 356 -3.85 13.95 -1.79
C ASN A 356 -2.55 13.36 -2.37
N SER A 357 -1.88 14.13 -3.24
CA SER A 357 -0.60 13.78 -3.87
C SER A 357 0.62 14.37 -3.17
N ASN A 358 0.49 14.92 -1.95
CA ASN A 358 1.63 15.44 -1.19
C ASN A 358 2.43 14.27 -0.58
N ALA A 359 3.74 14.46 -0.41
CA ALA A 359 4.62 13.45 0.16
C ALA A 359 5.47 14.02 1.31
N LEU A 360 5.91 13.13 2.20
CA LEU A 360 6.89 13.41 3.24
C LEU A 360 7.93 12.29 3.22
N ILE A 361 9.19 12.63 2.94
CA ILE A 361 10.29 11.70 2.67
C ILE A 361 11.27 11.77 3.84
N LEU A 362 11.09 10.86 4.80
CA LEU A 362 11.91 10.78 6.01
C LEU A 362 13.03 9.74 5.88
N GLY A 363 14.16 10.03 6.51
CA GLY A 363 15.33 9.15 6.52
C GLY A 363 16.55 9.82 7.15
N GLU A 364 17.43 9.00 7.73
CA GLU A 364 18.69 9.46 8.33
C GLU A 364 19.65 10.05 7.29
N MET A 365 20.73 10.70 7.74
CA MET A 365 21.79 11.15 6.84
C MET A 365 22.41 9.96 6.11
N GLY A 366 22.61 10.07 4.78
CA GLY A 366 23.14 8.96 3.96
C GLY A 366 22.13 7.87 3.58
N SER A 367 20.88 7.91 4.06
CA SER A 367 19.84 6.92 3.72
C SER A 367 19.34 6.95 2.26
N GLY A 368 19.80 7.91 1.45
CA GLY A 368 19.43 8.04 0.03
C GLY A 368 18.30 9.02 -0.27
N LYS A 369 17.82 9.82 0.70
CA LYS A 369 16.75 10.83 0.50
C LYS A 369 16.92 11.67 -0.76
N SER A 370 18.07 12.34 -0.91
CA SER A 370 18.34 13.24 -2.04
C SER A 370 18.41 12.47 -3.37
N MET A 371 18.92 11.22 -3.37
CA MET A 371 18.90 10.35 -4.55
C MET A 371 17.47 9.96 -4.95
N PHE A 372 16.61 9.66 -3.98
CA PHE A 372 15.20 9.36 -4.21
C PHE A 372 14.40 10.58 -4.71
N LEU A 373 14.66 11.78 -4.17
CA LEU A 373 14.11 13.04 -4.67
C LEU A 373 14.56 13.32 -6.12
N LYS A 374 15.86 13.18 -6.42
CA LYS A 374 16.41 13.33 -7.79
C LYS A 374 15.76 12.33 -8.75
N TRP A 375 15.56 11.09 -8.32
CA TRP A 375 14.86 10.05 -9.09
C TRP A 375 13.39 10.39 -9.34
N LYS A 376 12.61 10.75 -8.31
CA LYS A 376 11.21 11.20 -8.48
C LYS A 376 11.12 12.41 -9.40
N ALA A 377 11.99 13.42 -9.24
CA ALA A 377 11.99 14.63 -10.05
C ALA A 377 12.12 14.31 -11.56
N LEU A 378 13.06 13.43 -11.91
CA LEU A 378 13.23 12.95 -13.28
C LEU A 378 11.97 12.26 -13.80
N TRP A 379 11.37 11.36 -13.02
CA TRP A 379 10.15 10.66 -13.44
C TRP A 379 8.93 11.56 -13.61
N HIS A 380 8.68 12.50 -12.70
CA HIS A 380 7.62 13.49 -12.87
C HIS A 380 7.82 14.31 -14.17
N VAL A 381 9.06 14.72 -14.49
CA VAL A 381 9.35 15.42 -15.76
C VAL A 381 9.10 14.52 -16.98
N LEU A 382 9.50 13.24 -16.93
CA LEU A 382 9.28 12.26 -18.00
C LEU A 382 7.79 11.96 -18.23
N LEU A 383 6.99 11.89 -17.17
CA LEU A 383 5.52 11.74 -17.22
C LEU A 383 4.79 13.00 -17.72
N GLY A 384 5.52 14.06 -18.08
CA GLY A 384 4.94 15.28 -18.63
C GLY A 384 4.32 16.20 -17.57
N GLU A 385 4.82 16.14 -16.34
CA GLU A 385 4.46 17.06 -15.26
C GLU A 385 5.38 18.29 -15.27
N ARG A 386 5.22 19.14 -14.25
CA ARG A 386 6.08 20.29 -13.96
C ARG A 386 6.68 20.10 -12.56
N VAL A 387 7.98 20.32 -12.40
CA VAL A 387 8.72 20.11 -11.16
C VAL A 387 9.49 21.37 -10.81
N PHE A 388 9.24 21.88 -9.61
CA PHE A 388 10.03 22.93 -8.99
C PHE A 388 10.76 22.34 -7.79
N ILE A 389 12.07 22.55 -7.70
CA ILE A 389 12.89 22.09 -6.57
C ILE A 389 13.41 23.30 -5.82
N VAL A 390 13.25 23.33 -4.50
CA VAL A 390 13.93 24.27 -3.60
C VAL A 390 15.14 23.55 -3.02
N ASP A 391 16.33 23.97 -3.42
CA ASP A 391 17.62 23.35 -3.12
C ASP A 391 18.40 24.25 -2.14
N LEU A 392 18.44 23.86 -0.86
CA LEU A 392 19.02 24.68 0.21
C LEU A 392 20.55 24.55 0.32
N GLU A 393 21.14 23.44 -0.15
CA GLU A 393 22.57 23.14 0.00
C GLU A 393 23.36 23.12 -1.32
N GLY A 394 22.69 23.16 -2.48
CA GLY A 394 23.33 23.09 -3.80
C GLY A 394 23.44 21.67 -4.36
N GLU A 395 22.84 20.69 -3.68
CA GLU A 395 22.88 19.26 -4.00
C GLU A 395 22.34 18.93 -5.40
N PHE A 396 21.47 19.78 -5.95
CA PHE A 396 20.83 19.58 -7.24
C PHE A 396 21.51 20.34 -8.37
N ARG A 397 22.50 21.20 -8.08
CA ARG A 397 23.26 21.94 -9.10
C ARG A 397 23.90 21.01 -10.16
N PRO A 398 24.58 19.89 -9.80
CA PRO A 398 25.15 18.98 -10.81
C PRO A 398 24.08 18.32 -11.68
N LEU A 399 22.87 18.12 -11.18
CA LEU A 399 21.75 17.60 -11.97
C LEU A 399 21.23 18.65 -12.95
N ALA A 400 21.14 19.92 -12.53
CA ALA A 400 20.77 21.01 -13.42
C ALA A 400 21.78 21.18 -14.58
N ASP A 401 23.07 21.19 -14.25
CA ASP A 401 24.17 21.29 -15.21
C ASP A 401 24.16 20.12 -16.21
N LEU A 402 23.91 18.89 -15.73
CA LEU A 402 23.83 17.68 -16.57
C LEU A 402 22.63 17.69 -17.53
N LEU A 403 21.48 18.20 -17.09
CA LEU A 403 20.26 18.25 -17.89
C LEU A 403 20.13 19.52 -18.74
N GLY A 404 20.97 20.53 -18.51
CA GLY A 404 20.89 21.84 -19.17
C GLY A 404 19.62 22.62 -18.80
N VAL A 405 19.14 22.51 -17.55
CA VAL A 405 17.92 23.18 -17.05
C VAL A 405 18.24 24.38 -16.17
N ASP A 406 17.25 25.28 -15.98
CA ASP A 406 17.38 26.50 -15.19
C ASP A 406 17.74 26.21 -13.71
N TYR A 407 18.98 26.49 -13.32
CA TYR A 407 19.38 26.64 -11.91
C TYR A 407 19.36 28.11 -11.50
N VAL A 408 18.32 28.51 -10.77
CA VAL A 408 18.06 29.87 -10.31
C VAL A 408 18.74 30.10 -8.95
N ASP A 409 19.86 30.83 -8.94
CA ASP A 409 20.51 31.30 -7.71
C ASP A 409 19.68 32.42 -7.05
N LEU A 410 19.23 32.20 -5.81
CA LEU A 410 18.43 33.15 -5.03
C LEU A 410 19.21 33.83 -3.89
N GLY A 411 20.55 33.77 -3.94
CA GLY A 411 21.45 34.50 -3.07
C GLY A 411 21.09 35.98 -2.93
N ILE A 412 21.53 36.59 -1.82
CA ILE A 412 21.19 37.98 -1.47
C ILE A 412 21.61 38.95 -2.61
N THR A 413 22.77 38.69 -3.20
CA THR A 413 23.40 39.46 -4.28
C THR A 413 23.06 38.99 -5.69
N ALA A 414 22.42 37.82 -5.87
CA ALA A 414 22.07 37.28 -7.18
C ALA A 414 21.09 38.21 -7.94
N ASP A 415 20.98 38.08 -9.26
CA ASP A 415 20.12 38.95 -10.08
C ASP A 415 18.69 38.41 -10.25
N ALA A 416 18.47 37.12 -9.96
CA ALA A 416 17.14 36.55 -9.82
C ALA A 416 16.46 37.13 -8.56
N LYS A 417 15.28 37.73 -8.78
CA LYS A 417 14.44 38.33 -7.74
C LYS A 417 13.02 37.84 -7.86
N VAL A 418 12.43 37.63 -6.70
CA VAL A 418 10.98 37.49 -6.50
C VAL A 418 10.56 38.67 -5.63
N ASN A 419 9.41 39.27 -5.94
CA ASN A 419 8.78 40.29 -5.13
C ASN A 419 7.81 39.65 -4.12
N VAL A 420 7.83 40.07 -2.86
CA VAL A 420 6.86 39.61 -1.84
C VAL A 420 5.44 40.08 -2.15
N LEU A 421 5.29 41.24 -2.82
CA LEU A 421 3.97 41.80 -3.14
C LEU A 421 3.30 41.16 -4.37
N ASN A 422 3.98 40.27 -5.11
CA ASN A 422 3.47 39.73 -6.37
C ASN A 422 2.08 39.09 -6.18
N LEU A 423 1.07 39.71 -6.79
CA LEU A 423 -0.27 39.15 -6.89
C LEU A 423 -0.40 38.34 -8.18
N ASN A 424 -1.38 37.44 -8.23
CA ASN A 424 -1.75 36.81 -9.49
C ASN A 424 -3.07 37.37 -10.02
N ALA A 425 -3.04 37.98 -11.20
CA ALA A 425 -4.22 38.51 -11.87
C ALA A 425 -5.16 37.40 -12.41
N ASP A 426 -4.67 36.17 -12.57
CA ASP A 426 -5.43 35.03 -13.07
C ASP A 426 -6.07 34.19 -11.93
N ASP A 427 -5.88 34.58 -10.67
CA ASP A 427 -6.56 34.03 -9.51
C ASP A 427 -7.79 34.90 -9.17
N PRO A 428 -9.03 34.38 -9.08
CA PRO A 428 -10.20 35.16 -8.67
C PRO A 428 -10.09 35.82 -7.29
N GLU A 429 -9.25 35.29 -6.40
CA GLU A 429 -8.92 35.88 -5.10
C GLU A 429 -7.55 36.58 -5.10
N GLY A 430 -7.02 36.94 -6.28
CA GLY A 430 -5.66 37.42 -6.53
C GLY A 430 -5.17 38.51 -5.58
N PHE A 431 -5.95 39.57 -5.37
CA PHE A 431 -5.61 40.65 -4.44
C PHE A 431 -5.53 40.15 -2.98
N TYR A 432 -6.52 39.37 -2.53
CA TYR A 432 -6.56 38.81 -1.18
C TYR A 432 -5.44 37.80 -0.93
N SER A 433 -5.13 36.95 -1.93
CA SER A 433 -4.04 35.98 -1.87
C SER A 433 -2.67 36.67 -1.77
N GLY A 434 -2.44 37.74 -2.53
CA GLY A 434 -1.24 38.57 -2.44
C GLY A 434 -1.11 39.26 -1.07
N ALA A 435 -2.22 39.78 -0.52
CA ALA A 435 -2.26 40.35 0.82
C ALA A 435 -1.88 39.30 1.90
N GLN A 436 -2.45 38.10 1.83
CA GLN A 436 -2.16 37.00 2.76
C GLN A 436 -0.72 36.49 2.64
N ASP A 437 -0.15 36.48 1.44
CA ASP A 437 1.22 36.05 1.22
C ASP A 437 2.22 37.06 1.79
N LEU A 438 1.97 38.36 1.61
CA LEU A 438 2.70 39.44 2.30
C LEU A 438 2.55 39.35 3.82
N VAL A 439 1.32 39.18 4.33
CA VAL A 439 1.07 39.05 5.79
C VAL A 439 1.85 37.91 6.39
N GLY A 440 1.80 36.71 5.80
CA GLY A 440 2.56 35.56 6.32
C GLY A 440 4.07 35.72 6.15
N TRP A 441 4.54 36.39 5.09
CA TRP A 441 5.96 36.69 4.92
C TRP A 441 6.46 37.67 5.99
N VAL A 442 5.73 38.77 6.22
CA VAL A 442 6.05 39.74 7.29
C VAL A 442 5.91 39.11 8.66
N ARG A 443 4.94 38.21 8.89
CA ARG A 443 4.80 37.45 10.15
C ARG A 443 6.05 36.62 10.44
N MET A 444 6.60 35.92 9.46
CA MET A 444 7.88 35.20 9.59
C MET A 444 9.06 36.19 9.77
N ALA A 445 9.10 37.27 8.99
CA ALA A 445 10.18 38.25 9.02
C ALA A 445 10.25 39.02 10.35
N ALA A 446 9.11 39.32 10.97
CA ALA A 446 8.98 40.10 12.19
C ALA A 446 8.85 39.26 13.47
N GLY A 447 8.85 37.93 13.37
CA GLY A 447 8.77 37.00 14.52
C GLY A 447 7.35 36.82 15.10
N GLY A 448 6.33 37.18 14.34
CA GLY A 448 4.92 37.23 14.76
C GLY A 448 4.26 38.58 14.46
N LEU A 449 2.94 38.61 14.44
CA LEU A 449 2.13 39.84 14.33
C LEU A 449 0.96 39.77 15.30
N THR A 450 0.65 40.89 15.95
CA THR A 450 -0.61 41.07 16.68
C THR A 450 -1.75 41.43 15.71
N PRO A 451 -3.03 41.29 16.09
CA PRO A 451 -4.15 41.71 15.24
C PRO A 451 -4.10 43.20 14.86
N ALA A 452 -3.54 44.07 15.70
CA ALA A 452 -3.40 45.50 15.38
C ALA A 452 -2.35 45.76 14.30
N GLU A 453 -1.24 45.02 14.36
CA GLU A 453 -0.13 45.06 13.40
C GLU A 453 -0.51 44.47 12.05
N GLU A 454 -1.22 43.33 12.05
CA GLU A 454 -1.75 42.71 10.83
C GLU A 454 -2.74 43.63 10.11
N ASN A 455 -3.64 44.28 10.86
CA ASN A 455 -4.52 45.32 10.32
C ASN A 455 -3.75 46.54 9.78
N ALA A 456 -2.61 46.90 10.39
CA ALA A 456 -1.76 47.99 9.87
C ALA A 456 -1.08 47.62 8.56
N LEU A 457 -0.54 46.41 8.47
CA LEU A 457 0.07 45.87 7.26
C LEU A 457 -0.94 45.75 6.11
N LEU A 458 -2.17 45.27 6.37
CA LEU A 458 -3.23 45.21 5.37
C LEU A 458 -3.62 46.60 4.85
N ARG A 459 -3.76 47.62 5.72
CA ARG A 459 -4.00 49.00 5.27
C ARG A 459 -2.84 49.55 4.42
N ALA A 460 -1.60 49.27 4.79
CA ALA A 460 -0.42 49.67 4.03
C ALA A 460 -0.40 49.00 2.64
N TYR A 461 -0.69 47.69 2.57
CA TYR A 461 -0.84 46.96 1.31
C TYR A 461 -1.92 47.58 0.41
N THR A 462 -3.16 47.70 0.89
CA THR A 462 -4.26 48.26 0.10
C THR A 462 -3.98 49.69 -0.37
N ARG A 463 -3.29 50.50 0.44
CA ARG A 463 -2.84 51.83 0.04
C ARG A 463 -1.81 51.79 -1.10
N VAL A 464 -0.73 51.04 -0.92
CA VAL A 464 0.39 50.93 -1.88
C VAL A 464 -0.08 50.34 -3.22
N MET A 465 -0.92 49.31 -3.16
CA MET A 465 -1.50 48.70 -4.37
C MET A 465 -2.40 49.69 -5.12
N ARG A 466 -3.24 50.45 -4.40
CA ARG A 466 -4.09 51.50 -4.99
C ARG A 466 -3.27 52.66 -5.59
N GLU A 467 -2.20 53.09 -4.92
CA GLU A 467 -1.27 54.11 -5.44
C GLU A 467 -0.56 53.65 -6.73
N ALA A 468 -0.39 52.33 -6.93
CA ALA A 468 0.09 51.73 -8.17
C ALA A 468 -1.01 51.42 -9.22
N GLY A 469 -2.27 51.77 -8.94
CA GLY A 469 -3.40 51.57 -9.85
C GLY A 469 -4.09 50.20 -9.74
N VAL A 470 -3.78 49.39 -8.73
CA VAL A 470 -4.45 48.10 -8.46
C VAL A 470 -5.53 48.27 -7.40
N VAL A 471 -6.77 47.95 -7.76
CA VAL A 471 -7.97 48.14 -6.92
C VAL A 471 -8.59 46.79 -6.60
N GLU A 472 -8.91 46.55 -5.33
CA GLU A 472 -9.45 45.28 -4.82
C GLU A 472 -10.77 44.91 -5.51
N GLU A 473 -11.63 45.89 -5.73
CA GLU A 473 -12.95 45.73 -6.33
C GLU A 473 -12.94 45.62 -7.87
N GLU A 474 -11.79 45.83 -8.52
CA GLU A 474 -11.66 45.84 -9.99
C GLU A 474 -10.58 44.85 -10.49
N PRO A 475 -10.90 43.55 -10.66
CA PRO A 475 -9.94 42.53 -11.10
C PRO A 475 -9.23 42.80 -12.43
N THR A 476 -9.79 43.65 -13.29
CA THR A 476 -9.13 44.13 -14.51
C THR A 476 -7.85 44.93 -14.25
N THR A 477 -7.75 45.58 -13.08
CA THR A 477 -6.57 46.36 -12.68
C THR A 477 -5.43 45.50 -12.15
N TRP A 478 -5.70 44.24 -11.78
CA TRP A 478 -4.75 43.32 -11.16
C TRP A 478 -3.60 42.94 -12.11
N ARG A 479 -3.82 43.01 -13.43
CA ARG A 479 -2.77 42.78 -14.44
C ARG A 479 -1.89 44.01 -14.65
N ILE A 480 -1.20 44.41 -13.58
CA ILE A 480 -0.22 45.51 -13.56
C ILE A 480 1.09 45.14 -14.29
N SER A 481 1.76 46.13 -14.89
CA SER A 481 3.09 45.94 -15.46
C SER A 481 4.13 45.58 -14.38
N PRO A 482 5.08 44.66 -14.64
CA PRO A 482 6.19 44.41 -13.72
C PRO A 482 6.96 45.67 -13.31
N ASP A 483 7.07 46.66 -14.22
CA ASP A 483 7.73 47.95 -14.00
C ASP A 483 6.90 48.98 -13.22
N ALA A 484 5.63 48.70 -12.96
CA ALA A 484 4.77 49.48 -12.08
C ALA A 484 4.54 48.78 -10.73
N MET A 485 4.88 47.48 -10.61
CA MET A 485 4.66 46.69 -9.41
C MET A 485 5.40 47.27 -8.19
N PRO A 486 4.70 47.53 -7.07
CA PRO A 486 5.32 47.99 -5.83
C PRO A 486 6.18 46.93 -5.15
N THR A 487 7.02 47.38 -4.24
CA THR A 487 8.02 46.58 -3.51
C THR A 487 7.82 46.70 -1.99
N LEU A 488 8.58 45.91 -1.23
CA LEU A 488 8.55 45.97 0.24
C LEU A 488 8.94 47.36 0.79
N ARG A 489 9.76 48.14 0.05
CA ARG A 489 10.09 49.54 0.36
C ARG A 489 8.83 50.41 0.42
N ASP A 490 7.92 50.24 -0.53
CA ASP A 490 6.72 51.07 -0.63
C ASP A 490 5.75 50.78 0.54
N VAL A 491 5.63 49.50 0.92
CA VAL A 491 4.90 49.07 2.14
C VAL A 491 5.54 49.65 3.41
N TYR A 492 6.87 49.58 3.53
CA TYR A 492 7.59 50.19 4.64
C TYR A 492 7.36 51.70 4.72
N THR A 493 7.42 52.43 3.60
CA THR A 493 7.12 53.87 3.57
C THR A 493 5.67 54.15 3.98
N ALA A 494 4.70 53.35 3.52
CA ALA A 494 3.29 53.50 3.92
C ALA A 494 3.07 53.21 5.43
N LEU A 495 3.82 52.28 6.03
CA LEU A 495 3.79 51.98 7.46
C LEU A 495 4.45 53.08 8.31
N VAL A 496 5.60 53.62 7.88
CA VAL A 496 6.30 54.73 8.57
C VAL A 496 5.43 56.00 8.64
N VAL A 497 4.58 56.22 7.64
CA VAL A 497 3.67 57.37 7.57
C VAL A 497 2.36 57.16 8.35
N ASP A 498 2.00 55.93 8.75
CA ASP A 498 0.86 55.68 9.64
C ASP A 498 1.25 56.04 11.09
N GLU A 499 0.51 56.97 11.70
CA GLU A 499 0.79 57.49 13.05
C GLU A 499 0.57 56.46 14.17
N ARG A 500 -0.11 55.34 13.87
CA ARG A 500 -0.42 54.28 14.84
C ARG A 500 0.85 53.51 15.25
N ALA A 501 1.03 53.30 16.55
CA ALA A 501 2.16 52.52 17.10
C ALA A 501 2.37 51.18 16.37
N ALA A 502 1.30 50.38 16.24
CA ALA A 502 1.35 49.08 15.57
C ALA A 502 1.81 49.12 14.08
N ALA A 503 1.77 50.26 13.40
CA ALA A 503 2.35 50.38 12.06
C ALA A 503 3.87 50.61 12.12
N ARG A 504 4.31 51.45 13.07
CA ARG A 504 5.73 51.73 13.34
C ARG A 504 6.45 50.48 13.86
N ASP A 505 5.81 49.74 14.76
CA ASP A 505 6.34 48.49 15.33
C ASP A 505 6.55 47.39 14.26
N VAL A 506 5.77 47.41 13.18
CA VAL A 506 5.99 46.55 12.00
C VAL A 506 7.10 47.12 11.11
N ALA A 507 7.07 48.43 10.84
CA ALA A 507 8.07 49.10 10.00
C ALA A 507 9.51 48.87 10.50
N GLU A 508 9.75 49.08 11.80
CA GLU A 508 11.05 48.86 12.45
C GLU A 508 11.53 47.41 12.27
N ARG A 509 10.65 46.43 12.51
CA ARG A 509 11.00 45.00 12.40
C ARG A 509 11.27 44.53 10.96
N ILE A 510 10.71 45.21 9.94
CA ILE A 510 10.96 44.88 8.53
C ILE A 510 12.02 45.76 7.84
N GLU A 511 12.53 46.81 8.51
CA GLU A 511 13.41 47.83 7.91
C GLU A 511 14.61 47.21 7.17
N GLN A 512 15.29 46.25 7.81
CA GLN A 512 16.45 45.55 7.26
C GLN A 512 16.17 44.84 5.91
N PHE A 513 14.91 44.44 5.66
CA PHE A 513 14.48 43.77 4.43
C PHE A 513 13.87 44.74 3.41
N ALA A 514 13.32 45.87 3.85
CA ALA A 514 12.65 46.84 2.99
C ALA A 514 13.62 47.88 2.41
N VAL A 515 14.53 48.39 3.24
CA VAL A 515 15.47 49.49 2.91
C VAL A 515 16.91 49.26 3.39
N GLY A 516 17.13 48.37 4.35
CA GLY A 516 18.45 48.04 4.91
C GLY A 516 19.24 46.97 4.14
N MET A 517 20.11 46.25 4.85
CA MET A 517 21.12 45.33 4.29
C MET A 517 20.56 44.27 3.33
N TYR A 518 19.33 43.79 3.55
CA TYR A 518 18.70 42.74 2.75
C TYR A 518 17.72 43.28 1.70
N ALA A 519 17.63 44.60 1.52
CA ALA A 519 16.72 45.22 0.56
C ALA A 519 16.92 44.71 -0.89
N ARG A 520 18.17 44.51 -1.34
CA ARG A 520 18.44 43.92 -2.67
C ARG A 520 17.88 42.50 -2.83
N ALA A 521 17.64 41.77 -1.74
CA ALA A 521 17.04 40.45 -1.80
C ALA A 521 15.51 40.50 -1.87
N PHE A 522 14.86 41.19 -0.93
CA PHE A 522 13.41 41.10 -0.69
C PHE A 522 12.60 42.31 -1.18
N SER A 523 13.24 43.46 -1.36
CA SER A 523 12.65 44.73 -1.79
C SER A 523 12.99 45.02 -3.25
N ALA A 524 12.62 44.09 -4.11
CA ALA A 524 12.88 44.12 -5.55
C ALA A 524 11.67 43.60 -6.32
N ARG A 525 11.51 44.07 -7.57
CA ARG A 525 10.53 43.53 -8.52
C ARG A 525 10.95 42.16 -9.00
N THR A 526 9.97 41.32 -9.35
CA THR A 526 10.24 39.96 -9.85
C THR A 526 10.93 40.04 -11.21
N THR A 527 12.14 39.50 -11.31
CA THR A 527 12.90 39.36 -12.57
C THR A 527 12.79 37.96 -13.16
N LEU A 528 12.15 37.03 -12.45
CA LEU A 528 12.11 35.61 -12.78
C LEU A 528 11.05 35.24 -13.83
N ASP A 529 11.53 34.80 -14.98
CA ASP A 529 10.77 34.05 -15.98
C ASP A 529 11.42 32.70 -16.29
N PRO A 530 11.45 31.73 -15.35
CA PRO A 530 12.00 30.41 -15.61
C PRO A 530 11.13 29.66 -16.63
N ARG A 531 11.78 28.99 -17.59
CA ARG A 531 11.13 28.37 -18.76
C ARG A 531 11.51 26.91 -18.88
N GLY A 532 10.64 26.05 -18.36
CA GLY A 532 10.83 24.60 -18.50
C GLY A 532 9.81 23.79 -17.72
N ARG A 533 9.97 22.48 -17.82
CA ARG A 533 9.27 21.52 -16.94
C ARG A 533 10.00 21.30 -15.63
N LEU A 534 11.32 21.44 -15.60
CA LEU A 534 12.15 21.35 -14.40
C LEU A 534 12.83 22.71 -14.15
N VAL A 535 12.71 23.22 -12.93
CA VAL A 535 13.36 24.46 -12.49
C VAL A 535 13.86 24.25 -11.06
N ILE A 536 15.11 24.61 -10.80
CA ILE A 536 15.77 24.39 -9.50
C ILE A 536 16.13 25.75 -8.90
N PHE A 537 15.63 26.03 -7.70
CA PHE A 537 15.82 27.28 -6.96
C PHE A 537 16.87 27.07 -5.87
N GLY A 538 18.11 27.47 -6.16
CA GLY A 538 19.25 27.32 -5.27
C GLY A 538 19.36 28.41 -4.21
N MET A 539 19.66 28.00 -2.98
CA MET A 539 19.91 28.88 -1.82
C MET A 539 21.24 28.59 -1.12
N ASP A 540 22.14 27.83 -1.75
CA ASP A 540 23.51 27.51 -1.32
C ASP A 540 24.32 28.74 -0.87
N ARG A 541 24.02 29.90 -1.46
CA ARG A 541 24.68 31.20 -1.19
C ARG A 541 24.00 32.04 -0.10
N VAL A 542 22.97 31.52 0.57
CA VAL A 542 22.27 32.19 1.68
C VAL A 542 22.72 31.55 3.00
N GLN A 543 23.67 32.17 3.70
CA GLN A 543 24.24 31.59 4.92
C GLN A 543 23.37 31.75 6.18
N ASP A 544 22.49 32.75 6.22
CA ASP A 544 21.59 32.97 7.36
C ASP A 544 20.34 32.10 7.21
N GLU A 545 20.10 31.26 8.22
CA GLU A 545 19.02 30.29 8.27
C GLU A 545 17.61 30.92 8.27
N ARG A 546 17.44 32.09 8.90
CA ARG A 546 16.20 32.85 8.85
C ARG A 546 15.96 33.40 7.45
N LEU A 547 17.03 33.81 6.74
CA LEU A 547 16.92 34.27 5.35
C LEU A 547 16.56 33.14 4.39
N LYS A 548 17.11 31.92 4.57
CA LYS A 548 16.71 30.72 3.79
C LYS A 548 15.21 30.50 3.87
N SER A 549 14.61 30.49 5.07
CA SER A 549 13.16 30.26 5.22
C SER A 549 12.31 31.39 4.61
N LEU A 550 12.74 32.65 4.76
CA LEU A 550 12.08 33.81 4.12
C LEU A 550 12.15 33.75 2.59
N ARG A 551 13.25 33.23 2.03
CA ARG A 551 13.42 32.97 0.59
C ARG A 551 12.55 31.82 0.11
N MET A 552 12.57 30.69 0.83
CA MET A 552 11.73 29.52 0.55
C MET A 552 10.24 29.86 0.51
N ARG A 553 9.72 30.58 1.51
CA ARG A 553 8.34 31.06 1.50
C ARG A 553 8.05 31.93 0.26
N GLN A 554 8.95 32.87 -0.04
CA GLN A 554 8.81 33.78 -1.17
C GLN A 554 8.78 33.04 -2.54
N VAL A 555 9.63 32.02 -2.71
CA VAL A 555 9.64 31.15 -3.90
C VAL A 555 8.36 30.35 -4.03
N ILE A 556 7.85 29.79 -2.93
CA ILE A 556 6.67 28.93 -2.95
C ILE A 556 5.40 29.75 -3.25
N SER A 557 5.29 30.97 -2.73
CA SER A 557 4.26 31.94 -3.16
C SER A 557 4.36 32.27 -4.66
N PHE A 558 5.57 32.45 -5.20
CA PHE A 558 5.77 32.67 -6.64
C PHE A 558 5.37 31.46 -7.50
N ILE A 559 5.74 30.24 -7.09
CA ILE A 559 5.33 29.00 -7.76
C ILE A 559 3.81 28.86 -7.73
N TRP A 560 3.17 29.10 -6.57
CA TRP A 560 1.73 29.07 -6.43
C TRP A 560 1.03 30.04 -7.39
N GLY A 561 1.49 31.29 -7.46
CA GLY A 561 0.99 32.28 -8.43
C GLY A 561 1.16 31.82 -9.89
N ARG A 562 2.28 31.17 -10.23
CA ARG A 562 2.56 30.59 -11.56
C ARG A 562 1.68 29.38 -11.92
N MET A 563 1.16 28.64 -10.95
CA MET A 563 0.23 27.53 -11.17
C MET A 563 -1.21 28.01 -11.37
N ALA A 564 -1.54 29.19 -10.85
CA ALA A 564 -2.85 29.78 -10.96
C ALA A 564 -3.07 30.39 -12.37
N GLY A 565 -3.49 29.55 -13.31
CA GLY A 565 -3.78 29.95 -14.70
C GLY A 565 -3.76 28.78 -15.69
N GLN A 566 -3.09 27.68 -15.36
CA GLN A 566 -3.07 26.45 -16.16
C GLN A 566 -3.16 25.22 -15.25
N ILE A 567 -4.08 24.30 -15.56
CA ILE A 567 -4.16 23.01 -14.86
C ILE A 567 -3.14 22.06 -15.50
N VAL A 568 -1.93 22.04 -14.92
CA VAL A 568 -0.85 21.11 -15.26
C VAL A 568 -0.37 20.49 -13.95
N PRO A 569 -0.31 19.15 -13.82
CA PRO A 569 0.25 18.48 -12.64
C PRO A 569 1.61 19.07 -12.30
N THR A 570 1.72 19.64 -11.11
CA THR A 570 2.90 20.39 -10.66
C THR A 570 3.36 19.91 -9.30
N VAL A 571 4.60 19.47 -9.23
CA VAL A 571 5.26 19.03 -8.00
C VAL A 571 6.21 20.13 -7.52
N VAL A 572 6.12 20.45 -6.23
CA VAL A 572 7.08 21.31 -5.54
C VAL A 572 7.81 20.46 -4.52
N MET A 573 9.09 20.23 -4.76
CA MET A 573 9.98 19.52 -3.85
C MET A 573 10.75 20.54 -3.02
N VAL A 574 10.80 20.35 -1.70
CA VAL A 574 11.57 21.19 -0.79
C VAL A 574 12.58 20.32 -0.08
N ASP A 575 13.85 20.43 -0.48
CA ASP A 575 14.92 19.71 0.22
C ASP A 575 15.20 20.35 1.59
N GLU A 576 15.65 19.52 2.54
CA GLU A 576 15.91 19.88 3.95
C GLU A 576 14.81 20.78 4.58
N ALA A 577 13.54 20.43 4.34
CA ALA A 577 12.36 21.20 4.77
C ALA A 577 12.27 21.52 6.28
N TRP A 578 13.08 20.88 7.13
CA TRP A 578 13.19 21.23 8.56
C TRP A 578 13.65 22.68 8.79
N HIS A 579 14.38 23.28 7.84
CA HIS A 579 14.72 24.70 7.86
C HIS A 579 13.48 25.61 7.92
N TRP A 580 12.34 25.14 7.41
CA TRP A 580 11.04 25.80 7.58
C TRP A 580 10.41 25.46 8.93
N LEU A 581 10.41 24.18 9.32
CA LEU A 581 9.76 23.67 10.53
C LEU A 581 10.27 24.30 11.84
N ARG A 582 11.46 24.92 11.82
CA ARG A 582 11.98 25.70 12.96
C ARG A 582 11.24 27.01 13.25
N HIS A 583 10.42 27.52 12.33
CA HIS A 583 9.69 28.77 12.55
C HIS A 583 8.46 28.57 13.42
N ASN A 584 8.23 29.52 14.32
CA ASN A 584 6.99 29.55 15.09
C ASN A 584 5.80 29.68 14.12
N ARG A 585 4.85 28.75 14.21
CA ARG A 585 3.69 28.59 13.30
C ARG A 585 3.99 28.05 11.89
N ALA A 586 5.14 27.40 11.68
CA ALA A 586 5.44 26.71 10.42
C ALA A 586 4.41 25.63 10.03
N ALA A 587 3.77 25.00 11.02
CA ALA A 587 2.72 24.00 10.78
C ALA A 587 1.47 24.61 10.12
N GLU A 588 0.94 25.72 10.63
CA GLU A 588 -0.22 26.39 10.02
C GLU A 588 0.10 26.95 8.63
N ASP A 589 1.34 27.44 8.42
CA ASP A 589 1.82 27.89 7.11
C ASP A 589 1.88 26.75 6.10
N LEU A 590 2.49 25.61 6.46
CA LEU A 590 2.58 24.43 5.61
C LEU A 590 1.21 23.81 5.33
N GLU A 591 0.30 23.77 6.31
CA GLU A 591 -1.07 23.29 6.10
C GLU A 591 -1.83 24.18 5.10
N ALA A 592 -1.74 25.51 5.26
CA ALA A 592 -2.37 26.46 4.36
C ALA A 592 -1.84 26.32 2.92
N ILE A 593 -0.54 26.10 2.78
CA ILE A 593 0.15 25.91 1.49
C ILE A 593 -0.24 24.56 0.86
N ALA A 594 -0.12 23.44 1.58
CA ALA A 594 -0.49 22.11 1.10
C ALA A 594 -1.98 22.04 0.68
N ARG A 595 -2.87 22.70 1.41
CA ARG A 595 -4.30 22.82 1.07
C ARG A 595 -4.55 23.68 -0.18
N ARG A 596 -3.73 24.71 -0.43
CA ARG A 596 -3.75 25.50 -1.67
C ARG A 596 -3.31 24.65 -2.85
N PHE A 597 -2.11 24.05 -2.81
CA PHE A 597 -1.55 23.21 -3.89
C PHE A 597 -2.55 22.15 -4.39
N ARG A 598 -3.21 21.42 -3.47
CA ARG A 598 -4.23 20.41 -3.80
C ARG A 598 -5.35 20.93 -4.73
N LYS A 599 -5.76 22.20 -4.63
CA LYS A 599 -6.84 22.78 -5.47
C LYS A 599 -6.46 22.97 -6.94
N ARG A 600 -5.17 22.96 -7.29
CA ARG A 600 -4.67 23.28 -8.64
C ARG A 600 -3.82 22.16 -9.26
N GLN A 601 -4.11 20.89 -8.92
CA GLN A 601 -3.25 19.74 -9.26
C GLN A 601 -1.79 19.97 -8.84
N GLY A 602 -1.62 20.45 -7.61
CA GLY A 602 -0.33 20.64 -6.97
C GLY A 602 -0.02 19.56 -5.94
N SER A 603 1.23 19.09 -5.96
CA SER A 603 1.84 18.23 -4.95
C SER A 603 2.95 19.02 -4.24
N LEU A 604 2.95 19.00 -2.91
CA LEU A 604 4.08 19.44 -2.08
C LEU A 604 4.80 18.19 -1.55
N GLN A 605 6.10 18.07 -1.80
CA GLN A 605 6.93 16.98 -1.33
C GLN A 605 8.03 17.56 -0.43
N LEU A 606 8.10 17.06 0.81
CA LEU A 606 8.96 17.53 1.90
C LEU A 606 9.91 16.44 2.40
#